data_AF-A0A6I5HAE7-F1
#
_entry.id   AF-A0A6I5HAE7-F1
#
_cell.length_a   1.000
_cell.length_b   1.000
_cell.length_c   1.000
_cell.angle_alpha   90.00
_cell.angle_beta   90.00
_cell.angle_gamma   90.00
#
_symmetry.space_group_name_H-M   'P 1'
#
loop_
_entity.id
_entity.type
_entity.pdbx_description
1 polymer ?
#
loop_
_entity_poly.entity_id
_entity_poly.type
_entity_poly.pdbx_seq_one_letter_code
_entity_poly.pdbx_strand_id
1 'polypeptide(L)'
;EGGYQVGNFPPLWSEWNGKYRDAVRDFWRTEPGSLGEFASRLTGSSDIYQHSRRRPRASVNFVTAHDGFTLRDLVSYNDKHNEANGEDNRDGESHNRSWNCGEEGETDDPAVLELRARQQRNLLATLLLSQGIPMLCHGDELGRTQRGNNNAYCQDNEI
;
A
#
# COMPACT_ATOMS: atom_id res chain seq x y z
N GLU A 1 7.54 -15.56 20.76
CA GLU A 1 6.27 -15.10 20.15
C GLU A 1 6.11 -13.61 20.40
N GLY A 2 5.56 -12.85 19.44
CA GLY A 2 5.34 -11.41 19.61
C GLY A 2 6.27 -10.46 18.83
N GLY A 3 6.64 -10.79 17.58
CA GLY A 3 7.43 -9.88 16.73
C GLY A 3 6.66 -8.64 16.24
N TYR A 4 5.32 -8.67 16.27
CA TYR A 4 4.48 -7.56 15.85
C TYR A 4 4.33 -6.54 16.99
N GLN A 5 5.08 -5.45 16.92
CA GLN A 5 5.20 -4.44 17.98
C GLN A 5 4.60 -3.08 17.61
N VAL A 6 3.74 -3.03 16.59
CA VAL A 6 3.09 -1.78 16.18
C VAL A 6 2.30 -1.20 17.34
N GLY A 7 2.62 0.03 17.74
CA GLY A 7 1.99 0.70 18.87
C GLY A 7 2.76 0.57 20.20
N ASN A 8 3.75 -0.32 20.28
CA ASN A 8 4.50 -0.62 21.51
C ASN A 8 5.90 0.01 21.57
N PHE A 9 6.36 0.70 20.52
CA PHE A 9 7.66 1.37 20.57
C PHE A 9 7.66 2.53 21.58
N PRO A 10 8.83 2.86 22.17
CA PRO A 10 8.95 3.94 23.12
C PRO A 10 8.46 5.30 22.56
N PRO A 11 8.10 6.25 23.43
CA PRO A 11 7.88 7.62 23.01
C PRO A 11 9.06 8.17 22.19
N LEU A 12 8.78 9.12 21.28
CA LEU A 12 9.69 9.70 20.28
C LEU A 12 9.87 8.88 19.00
N TRP A 13 9.54 7.60 18.98
CA TRP A 13 9.51 6.81 17.75
C TRP A 13 8.24 7.08 16.94
N SER A 14 8.42 7.18 15.63
CA SER A 14 7.35 7.05 14.63
C SER A 14 7.47 5.69 13.97
N GLU A 15 6.34 5.05 13.70
CA GLU A 15 6.26 3.66 13.27
C GLU A 15 5.58 3.56 11.90
N TRP A 16 6.12 2.69 11.04
CA TRP A 16 5.46 2.33 9.78
C TRP A 16 4.13 1.66 10.08
N ASN A 17 3.04 2.31 9.70
CA ASN A 17 1.70 1.85 10.01
C ASN A 17 1.20 0.85 8.96
N GLY A 18 1.58 -0.43 9.10
CA GLY A 18 1.09 -1.49 8.22
C GLY A 18 -0.44 -1.67 8.26
N LYS A 19 -1.09 -1.36 9.40
CA LYS A 19 -2.57 -1.36 9.48
C LYS A 19 -3.21 -0.25 8.64
N TYR A 20 -2.54 0.90 8.51
CA TYR A 20 -2.97 1.97 7.61
C TYR A 20 -2.93 1.50 6.16
N ARG A 21 -1.77 0.96 5.75
CA ARG A 21 -1.56 0.42 4.40
C ARG A 21 -2.67 -0.56 4.02
N ASP A 22 -2.91 -1.55 4.86
CA ASP A 22 -3.85 -2.63 4.60
C ASP A 22 -5.30 -2.13 4.52
N ALA A 23 -5.74 -1.33 5.49
CA ALA A 23 -7.13 -0.87 5.55
C ALA A 23 -7.46 0.14 4.44
N VAL A 24 -6.51 0.98 4.03
CA VAL A 24 -6.69 1.90 2.90
C VAL A 24 -6.79 1.13 1.59
N ARG A 25 -5.95 0.11 1.39
CA ARG A 25 -6.04 -0.79 0.23
C ARG A 25 -7.37 -1.53 0.18
N ASP A 26 -7.79 -2.11 1.31
CA ASP A 26 -9.08 -2.80 1.43
C ASP A 26 -10.27 -1.90 1.12
N PHE A 27 -10.26 -0.67 1.62
CA PHE A 27 -11.33 0.29 1.36
C PHE A 27 -11.49 0.59 -0.13
N TRP A 28 -10.38 0.88 -0.83
CA TRP A 28 -10.43 1.25 -2.24
C TRP A 28 -10.64 0.06 -3.20
N ARG A 29 -10.29 -1.16 -2.80
CA ARG A 29 -10.71 -2.39 -3.50
C ARG A 29 -12.12 -2.85 -3.14
N THR A 30 -12.86 -2.07 -2.35
CA THR A 30 -14.26 -2.34 -1.95
C THR A 30 -14.46 -3.58 -1.09
N GLU A 31 -13.48 -3.93 -0.24
CA GLU A 31 -13.60 -5.02 0.72
C GLU A 31 -14.79 -4.76 1.68
N PRO A 32 -15.73 -5.71 1.84
CA PRO A 32 -16.85 -5.57 2.75
C PRO A 32 -16.43 -5.29 4.20
N GLY A 33 -17.10 -4.33 4.86
CA GLY A 33 -16.84 -4.01 6.26
C GLY A 33 -15.60 -3.15 6.53
N SER A 34 -14.88 -2.71 5.50
CA SER A 34 -13.64 -1.91 5.62
C SER A 34 -13.83 -0.49 6.19
N LEU A 35 -15.04 0.08 6.13
CA LEU A 35 -15.30 1.49 6.47
C LEU A 35 -14.89 1.87 7.90
N GLY A 36 -15.14 1.01 8.89
CA GLY A 36 -14.82 1.29 10.29
C GLY A 36 -13.30 1.37 10.54
N GLU A 37 -12.57 0.41 9.98
CA GLU A 37 -11.10 0.39 10.07
C GLU A 37 -10.50 1.57 9.30
N PHE A 38 -11.03 1.85 8.09
CA PHE A 38 -10.63 3.00 7.28
C PHE A 38 -10.80 4.33 8.03
N ALA A 39 -11.94 4.55 8.71
CA ALA A 39 -12.18 5.77 9.46
C ALA A 39 -11.15 5.98 10.58
N SER A 40 -10.79 4.91 11.30
CA SER A 40 -9.74 4.94 12.33
C SER A 40 -8.36 5.29 11.73
N ARG A 41 -8.05 4.77 10.54
CA ARG A 41 -6.79 5.07 9.84
C ARG A 41 -6.71 6.51 9.33
N LEU A 42 -7.79 7.00 8.72
CA LEU A 42 -7.90 8.38 8.22
C LEU A 42 -7.71 9.41 9.34
N THR A 43 -8.17 9.09 10.55
CA THR A 43 -8.15 9.97 11.72
C THR A 43 -6.95 9.77 12.64
N GLY A 44 -5.84 9.21 12.12
CA GLY A 44 -4.55 9.19 12.83
C GLY A 44 -4.31 7.95 13.69
N SER A 45 -5.12 6.90 13.52
CA SER A 45 -4.96 5.60 14.18
C SER A 45 -4.87 5.72 15.71
N SER A 46 -5.81 6.48 16.29
CA SER A 46 -5.82 6.73 17.74
C SER A 46 -5.98 5.44 18.55
N ASP A 47 -6.70 4.46 18.02
CA ASP A 47 -6.81 3.12 18.61
C ASP A 47 -5.46 2.41 18.79
N ILE A 48 -4.46 2.74 17.95
CA ILE A 48 -3.10 2.22 18.06
C ILE A 48 -2.24 3.08 19.00
N TYR A 49 -2.27 4.41 18.86
CA TYR A 49 -1.24 5.27 19.46
C TYR A 49 -1.70 6.06 20.71
N GLN A 50 -3.01 6.22 20.91
CA GLN A 50 -3.54 7.08 21.98
C GLN A 50 -3.30 6.50 23.38
N HIS A 51 -3.34 5.18 23.53
CA HIS A 51 -3.16 4.51 24.83
C HIS A 51 -1.77 4.80 25.43
N SER A 52 -0.74 4.98 24.60
CA SER A 52 0.62 5.37 24.99
C SER A 52 0.84 6.89 24.96
N ARG A 53 -0.26 7.68 24.91
CA ARG A 53 -0.29 9.15 24.82
C ARG A 53 0.50 9.71 23.63
N ARG A 54 0.70 8.89 22.59
CA ARG A 54 1.40 9.31 21.38
C ARG A 54 0.43 10.02 20.43
N ARG A 55 0.88 11.13 19.86
CA ARG A 55 0.11 11.97 18.92
C ARG A 55 0.09 11.30 17.54
N PRO A 56 -0.81 11.71 16.61
CA PRO A 56 -0.87 11.16 15.25
C PRO A 56 0.47 11.13 14.50
N ARG A 57 1.42 12.02 14.83
CA ARG A 57 2.80 11.99 14.31
C ARG A 57 3.57 10.68 14.56
N ALA A 58 3.11 9.83 15.48
CA ALA A 58 3.69 8.50 15.69
C ALA A 58 3.35 7.53 14.55
N SER A 59 2.33 7.82 13.75
CA SER A 59 1.95 7.03 12.59
C SER A 59 2.67 7.53 11.34
N VAL A 60 3.52 6.70 10.75
CA VAL A 60 3.98 6.87 9.37
C VAL A 60 2.99 6.12 8.48
N ASN A 61 2.12 6.88 7.82
CA ASN A 61 1.10 6.38 6.91
C ASN A 61 1.74 6.15 5.54
N PHE A 62 1.47 5.00 4.92
CA PHE A 62 1.92 4.70 3.57
C PHE A 62 0.95 3.73 2.92
N VAL A 63 0.75 3.87 1.60
CA VAL A 63 -0.04 2.92 0.80
C VAL A 63 0.88 1.92 0.12
N THR A 64 2.08 2.33 -0.24
CA THR A 64 3.09 1.58 -0.99
C THR A 64 4.47 1.84 -0.39
N ALA A 65 5.37 0.89 -0.58
CA ALA A 65 6.77 0.95 -0.15
C ALA A 65 7.62 0.21 -1.19
N HIS A 66 8.90 0.00 -0.89
CA HIS A 66 9.74 -0.88 -1.71
C HIS A 66 9.29 -2.35 -1.63
N ASP A 67 8.79 -2.78 -0.47
CA ASP A 67 8.18 -4.10 -0.31
C ASP A 67 6.74 -4.11 -0.85
N GLY A 68 6.48 -5.01 -1.80
CA GLY A 68 5.18 -5.15 -2.46
C GLY A 68 5.07 -4.32 -3.74
N PHE A 69 3.84 -4.16 -4.23
CA PHE A 69 3.56 -3.40 -5.45
C PHE A 69 3.85 -1.90 -5.31
N THR A 70 4.26 -1.32 -6.44
CA THR A 70 4.15 0.12 -6.73
C THR A 70 2.68 0.57 -6.74
N LEU A 71 2.41 1.88 -6.70
CA LEU A 71 1.03 2.38 -6.73
C LEU A 71 0.32 2.02 -8.04
N ARG A 72 1.04 2.07 -9.17
CA ARG A 72 0.49 1.66 -10.47
C ARG A 72 0.18 0.18 -10.48
N ASP A 73 1.07 -0.66 -9.99
CA ASP A 73 0.88 -2.11 -10.03
C ASP A 73 -0.22 -2.57 -9.06
N LEU A 74 -0.36 -1.88 -7.93
CA LEU A 74 -1.44 -2.12 -6.95
C LEU A 74 -2.85 -2.00 -7.56
N VAL A 75 -3.00 -1.19 -8.61
CA VAL A 75 -4.27 -1.03 -9.35
C VAL A 75 -4.29 -1.75 -10.70
N SER A 76 -3.23 -2.50 -11.03
CA SER A 76 -3.06 -3.15 -12.34
C SER A 76 -2.88 -4.67 -12.27
N TYR A 77 -2.57 -5.22 -11.10
CA TYR A 77 -2.31 -6.65 -10.92
C TYR A 77 -3.03 -7.20 -9.69
N ASN A 78 -3.67 -8.37 -9.83
CA ASN A 78 -4.21 -9.12 -8.71
C ASN A 78 -3.18 -10.12 -8.16
N ASP A 79 -2.38 -10.70 -9.05
CA ASP A 79 -1.36 -11.69 -8.71
C ASP A 79 0.04 -11.09 -8.87
N LYS A 80 1.00 -11.63 -8.11
CA LYS A 80 2.41 -11.28 -8.26
C LYS A 80 3.02 -11.98 -9.48
N HIS A 81 3.91 -11.28 -10.17
CA HIS A 81 4.66 -11.73 -11.35
C HIS A 81 6.16 -11.59 -11.06
N ASN A 82 6.65 -12.39 -10.11
CA ASN A 82 8.04 -12.38 -9.64
C ASN A 82 8.93 -13.37 -10.40
N GLU A 83 8.50 -13.89 -11.56
CA GLU A 83 9.22 -14.93 -12.31
C GLU A 83 10.66 -14.50 -12.66
N ALA A 84 10.87 -13.19 -12.88
CA ALA A 84 12.19 -12.61 -13.14
C ALA A 84 13.19 -12.81 -11.98
N ASN A 85 12.73 -13.10 -10.77
CA ASN A 85 13.57 -13.32 -9.59
C ASN A 85 14.20 -14.73 -9.58
N GLY A 86 13.70 -15.66 -10.39
CA GLY A 86 14.26 -17.02 -10.50
C GLY A 86 13.87 -17.98 -9.38
N GLU A 87 12.84 -17.66 -8.59
CA GLU A 87 12.36 -18.47 -7.45
C GLU A 87 11.01 -19.18 -7.73
N ASP A 88 10.64 -19.33 -9.01
CA ASP A 88 9.36 -19.88 -9.48
C ASP A 88 8.14 -19.12 -8.90
N ASN A 89 8.24 -17.79 -8.81
CA ASN A 89 7.21 -16.90 -8.25
C ASN A 89 6.81 -17.22 -6.79
N ARG A 90 7.66 -17.95 -6.05
CA ARG A 90 7.38 -18.33 -4.65
C ARG A 90 7.70 -17.21 -3.67
N ASP A 91 8.61 -16.32 -4.01
CA ASP A 91 9.05 -15.19 -3.21
C ASP A 91 8.03 -14.02 -3.25
N GLY A 92 8.08 -13.13 -2.26
CA GLY A 92 7.14 -12.00 -2.13
C GLY A 92 5.78 -12.34 -1.50
N GLU A 93 5.06 -11.30 -1.09
CA GLU A 93 3.73 -11.40 -0.46
C GLU A 93 2.67 -11.91 -1.46
N SER A 94 1.79 -12.82 -1.03
CA SER A 94 0.69 -13.34 -1.87
C SER A 94 -0.63 -12.60 -1.61
N HIS A 95 -0.74 -11.86 -0.51
CA HIS A 95 -1.93 -11.09 -0.13
C HIS A 95 -1.69 -9.59 -0.27
N ASN A 96 -1.55 -9.10 -1.50
CA ASN A 96 -1.21 -7.69 -1.77
C ASN A 96 -2.33 -6.69 -1.49
N ARG A 97 -3.57 -7.16 -1.39
CA ARG A 97 -4.79 -6.32 -1.30
C ARG A 97 -4.90 -5.35 -2.48
N SER A 98 -4.51 -5.81 -3.66
CA SER A 98 -4.60 -5.09 -4.92
C SER A 98 -5.94 -5.31 -5.63
N TRP A 99 -6.17 -4.54 -6.68
CA TRP A 99 -7.26 -4.77 -7.64
C TRP A 99 -6.85 -4.30 -9.03
N ASN A 100 -6.78 -5.22 -9.98
CA ASN A 100 -6.35 -4.95 -11.36
C ASN A 100 -7.29 -4.05 -12.19
N CYS A 101 -8.42 -3.63 -11.61
CA CYS A 101 -9.44 -2.79 -12.22
C CYS A 101 -10.15 -3.39 -13.45
N GLY A 102 -10.07 -4.71 -13.63
CA GLY A 102 -10.81 -5.46 -14.65
C GLY A 102 -9.92 -6.29 -15.57
N GLU A 103 -8.67 -5.87 -15.79
CA GLU A 103 -7.70 -6.56 -16.64
C GLU A 103 -6.38 -6.73 -15.91
N GLU A 104 -5.69 -7.86 -16.09
CA GLU A 104 -4.41 -8.13 -15.45
C GLU A 104 -3.25 -7.54 -16.28
N GLY A 105 -2.46 -6.66 -15.68
CA GLY A 105 -1.31 -6.02 -16.31
C GLY A 105 -1.65 -4.88 -17.25
N GLU A 106 -0.79 -4.64 -18.24
CA GLU A 106 -0.95 -3.56 -19.22
C GLU A 106 -2.19 -3.78 -20.10
N THR A 107 -2.88 -2.69 -20.46
CA THR A 107 -4.12 -2.71 -21.23
C THR A 107 -4.25 -1.45 -22.07
N ASP A 108 -4.95 -1.58 -23.20
CA ASP A 108 -5.37 -0.47 -24.07
C ASP A 108 -6.86 -0.10 -23.85
N ASP A 109 -7.59 -0.78 -22.95
CA ASP A 109 -8.99 -0.45 -22.66
C ASP A 109 -9.07 0.93 -21.97
N PRO A 110 -9.65 1.96 -22.63
CA PRO A 110 -9.70 3.31 -22.08
C PRO A 110 -10.52 3.40 -20.79
N ALA A 111 -11.53 2.54 -20.59
CA ALA A 111 -12.34 2.54 -19.37
C ALA A 111 -11.53 2.00 -18.17
N VAL A 112 -10.71 0.96 -18.40
CA VAL A 112 -9.82 0.42 -17.36
C VAL A 112 -8.73 1.45 -17.01
N LEU A 113 -8.12 2.08 -18.03
CA LEU A 113 -7.09 3.10 -17.81
C LEU A 113 -7.64 4.31 -17.04
N GLU A 114 -8.84 4.79 -17.35
CA GLU A 114 -9.50 5.86 -16.61
C GLU A 114 -9.75 5.47 -15.14
N LEU A 115 -10.25 4.26 -14.92
CA LEU A 115 -10.52 3.72 -13.58
C LEU A 115 -9.23 3.63 -12.76
N ARG A 116 -8.15 3.08 -13.32
CA ARG A 116 -6.84 2.97 -12.66
C ARG A 116 -6.30 4.34 -12.29
N ALA A 117 -6.34 5.30 -13.22
CA ALA A 117 -5.90 6.67 -12.95
C ALA A 117 -6.72 7.32 -11.82
N ARG A 118 -8.03 7.03 -11.73
CA ARG A 118 -8.87 7.48 -10.61
C ARG A 118 -8.48 6.79 -9.30
N GLN A 119 -8.22 5.49 -9.30
CA GLN A 119 -7.80 4.76 -8.09
C GLN A 119 -6.45 5.24 -7.55
N GLN A 120 -5.47 5.51 -8.41
CA GLN A 120 -4.18 6.08 -7.99
C GLN A 120 -4.38 7.43 -7.30
N ARG A 121 -5.21 8.33 -7.86
CA ARG A 121 -5.53 9.63 -7.24
C ARG A 121 -6.30 9.47 -5.93
N ASN A 122 -7.22 8.52 -5.85
CA ASN A 122 -7.97 8.22 -4.62
C ASN A 122 -7.04 7.80 -3.48
N LEU A 123 -6.11 6.89 -3.77
CA LEU A 123 -5.11 6.42 -2.81
C LEU A 123 -4.14 7.54 -2.38
N LEU A 124 -3.62 8.32 -3.34
CA LEU A 124 -2.76 9.48 -3.06
C LEU A 124 -3.48 10.55 -2.23
N ALA A 125 -4.72 10.90 -2.60
CA ALA A 125 -5.52 11.86 -1.84
C ALA A 125 -5.78 11.36 -0.42
N THR A 126 -6.11 10.08 -0.26
CA THR A 126 -6.28 9.46 1.07
C THR A 126 -4.99 9.60 1.88
N LEU A 127 -3.83 9.25 1.30
CA LEU A 127 -2.53 9.35 1.97
C LEU A 127 -2.23 10.77 2.44
N LEU A 128 -2.35 11.75 1.53
CA LEU A 128 -1.96 13.14 1.79
C LEU A 128 -2.94 13.88 2.71
N LEU A 129 -4.19 13.44 2.78
CA LEU A 129 -5.23 14.07 3.62
C LEU A 129 -5.45 13.35 4.97
N SER A 130 -4.87 12.17 5.18
CA SER A 130 -4.97 11.44 6.44
C SER A 130 -4.14 12.11 7.55
N GLN A 131 -4.64 12.05 8.79
CA GLN A 131 -3.82 12.49 9.93
C GLN A 131 -2.64 11.54 10.15
N GLY A 132 -1.43 12.09 10.30
CA GLY A 132 -0.19 11.33 10.47
C GLY A 132 0.94 11.90 9.61
N ILE A 133 2.05 11.17 9.52
CA ILE A 133 3.15 11.49 8.61
C ILE A 133 2.93 10.71 7.31
N PRO A 134 2.66 11.34 6.17
CA PRO A 134 2.55 10.63 4.89
C PRO A 134 3.95 10.26 4.37
N MET A 135 4.11 9.01 3.95
CA MET A 135 5.28 8.52 3.22
C MET A 135 4.86 8.12 1.81
N LEU A 136 5.42 8.81 0.82
CA LEU A 136 5.23 8.50 -0.60
C LEU A 136 6.40 7.63 -1.08
N CYS A 137 6.11 6.53 -1.76
CA CYS A 137 7.14 5.72 -2.42
C CYS A 137 7.60 6.42 -3.69
N HIS A 138 8.91 6.55 -3.87
CA HIS A 138 9.47 7.23 -5.02
C HIS A 138 9.04 6.58 -6.34
N GLY A 139 8.67 7.42 -7.31
CA GLY A 139 8.24 7.01 -8.64
C GLY A 139 6.73 6.78 -8.74
N ASP A 140 6.00 6.66 -7.63
CA ASP A 140 4.54 6.56 -7.67
C ASP A 140 3.90 7.84 -8.24
N GLU A 141 4.55 8.99 -8.05
CA GLU A 141 4.17 10.28 -8.65
C GLU A 141 4.32 10.30 -10.18
N LEU A 142 5.12 9.39 -10.74
CA LEU A 142 5.38 9.24 -12.18
C LEU A 142 4.66 8.03 -12.79
N GLY A 143 3.95 7.24 -11.99
CA GLY A 143 3.36 5.97 -12.45
C GLY A 143 4.42 4.88 -12.72
N ARG A 144 5.46 4.82 -11.88
CA ARG A 144 6.45 3.72 -11.86
C ARG A 144 5.73 2.38 -11.77
N THR A 145 6.20 1.41 -12.54
CA THR A 145 5.74 0.03 -12.54
C THR A 145 6.94 -0.89 -12.45
N GLN A 146 6.77 -2.00 -11.73
CA GLN A 146 7.66 -3.15 -11.69
C GLN A 146 7.05 -4.33 -12.44
N ARG A 147 6.09 -4.06 -13.34
CA ARG A 147 5.41 -5.03 -14.22
C ARG A 147 4.75 -6.19 -13.46
N GLY A 148 4.23 -5.90 -12.27
CA GLY A 148 3.63 -6.92 -11.41
C GLY A 148 4.65 -7.68 -10.55
N ASN A 149 5.94 -7.37 -10.61
CA ASN A 149 6.89 -7.85 -9.62
C ASN A 149 6.69 -7.08 -8.30
N ASN A 150 6.35 -7.78 -7.23
CA ASN A 150 6.09 -7.19 -5.92
C ASN A 150 7.26 -7.37 -4.93
N ASN A 151 8.38 -7.92 -5.41
CA ASN A 151 9.56 -8.23 -4.64
C ASN A 151 10.81 -8.06 -5.50
N ALA A 152 10.97 -6.89 -6.13
CA ALA A 152 12.04 -6.63 -7.09
C ALA A 152 13.42 -6.39 -6.43
N TYR A 153 13.72 -7.12 -5.35
CA TYR A 153 14.93 -6.92 -4.53
C TYR A 153 16.24 -7.24 -5.26
N CYS A 154 16.18 -8.12 -6.26
CA CYS A 154 17.32 -8.59 -7.06
C CYS A 154 17.30 -8.06 -8.50
N GLN A 155 16.43 -7.09 -8.81
CA GLN A 155 16.31 -6.51 -10.14
C GLN A 155 17.04 -5.17 -10.21
N ASP A 156 18.25 -5.19 -10.78
CA ASP A 156 19.02 -3.98 -11.14
C ASP A 156 18.93 -3.76 -12.65
N ASN A 157 17.74 -3.38 -13.13
CA ASN A 157 17.40 -3.21 -14.55
C ASN A 157 16.11 -2.36 -14.72
N GLU A 158 15.47 -2.40 -15.89
CA GLU A 158 14.27 -1.62 -16.23
C GLU A 158 12.94 -2.15 -15.64
N ILE A 159 13.00 -3.13 -14.73
CA ILE A 159 11.86 -3.59 -13.91
C ILE A 159 11.81 -2.76 -12.62
#